data_AF-A0A085LIY7-F1
#
_entry.id   AF-A0A085LIY7-F1
#
_cell.length_a   1.000
_cell.length_b   1.000
_cell.length_c   1.000
_cell.angle_alpha   90.00
_cell.angle_beta   90.00
_cell.angle_gamma   90.00
#
_symmetry.space_group_name_H-M   'P 1'
#
loop_
_entity.id
_entity.type
_entity.pdbx_description
1 polymer ?
#
loop_
_entity_poly.entity_id
_entity_poly.type
_entity_poly.pdbx_seq_one_letter_code
_entity_poly.pdbx_strand_id
1 'polypeptide(L)'
;MLSSARQFCWWPNMDAEVEELVRHCDACNAVQKNPSRCAPTPWPAAGGPWERVHADLAGPLEGRMYLLLVDSFSKWPEICLLERITSESVIDALKTIFSHHGVPLVLVTDNGRQFVSSEFALFCSSNGIRHMCTAPYMPQSNGQVERFVDTFKRALSKRTEGQTTRDCIREFLMRYRSTPHPTTECTPSEMLMKRRIRTVLDLMIPRGNEKVLKNRHRTEAAKPAPGKVNTFCVGQAVWARDYTKPGHPWVKGSIVQRDGNVIYVVNVDGNWWRRHANQLRTVEKNVLPPAERSAVL
;
A
#
# COMPACT_ATOMS: atom_id res chain seq x y z
N MET A 1 45.52 -41.56 -3.25
CA MET A 1 45.86 -42.44 -2.11
C MET A 1 45.40 -43.87 -2.34
N LEU A 2 44.10 -44.15 -2.50
CA LEU A 2 43.58 -45.52 -2.75
C LEU A 2 44.25 -46.24 -3.94
N SER A 3 44.37 -45.57 -5.09
CA SER A 3 45.03 -46.14 -6.28
C SER A 3 46.50 -46.47 -6.08
N SER A 4 47.21 -45.72 -5.25
CA SER A 4 48.61 -45.98 -4.91
C SER A 4 48.75 -47.11 -3.89
N ALA A 5 47.90 -47.15 -2.86
CA ALA A 5 47.95 -48.18 -1.82
C ALA A 5 47.62 -49.58 -2.40
N ARG A 6 46.66 -49.66 -3.32
CA ARG A 6 46.30 -50.91 -4.03
C ARG A 6 47.42 -51.51 -4.89
N GLN A 7 48.51 -50.79 -5.15
CA GLN A 7 49.67 -51.34 -5.87
C GLN A 7 50.58 -52.19 -4.97
N PHE A 8 50.51 -52.04 -3.65
CA PHE A 8 51.46 -52.65 -2.71
C PHE A 8 50.81 -53.66 -1.76
N CYS A 9 49.53 -53.49 -1.44
CA CYS A 9 48.86 -54.31 -0.43
C CYS A 9 47.35 -54.36 -0.64
N TRP A 10 46.72 -55.37 -0.04
CA TRP A 10 45.26 -55.55 -0.02
C TRP A 10 44.82 -56.27 1.27
N TRP A 11 43.71 -55.81 1.86
CA TRP A 11 43.01 -56.48 2.95
C TRP A 11 41.51 -56.13 2.94
N PRO A 12 40.65 -56.89 3.64
CA PRO A 12 39.22 -56.59 3.74
C PRO A 12 38.98 -55.21 4.37
N ASN A 13 38.06 -54.40 3.80
CA ASN A 13 37.74 -53.03 4.23
C ASN A 13 38.84 -51.97 4.08
N MET A 14 39.94 -52.28 3.38
CA MET A 14 41.04 -51.33 3.12
C MET A 14 40.55 -49.97 2.59
N ASP A 15 39.58 -49.97 1.67
CA ASP A 15 39.08 -48.72 1.11
C ASP A 15 38.41 -47.83 2.17
N ALA A 16 37.58 -48.43 3.03
CA ALA A 16 36.88 -47.72 4.09
C ALA A 16 37.85 -47.20 5.17
N GLU A 17 38.86 -47.99 5.53
CA GLU A 17 39.88 -47.57 6.51
C GLU A 17 40.76 -46.43 5.98
N VAL A 18 41.12 -46.46 4.70
CA VAL A 18 41.87 -45.37 4.05
C VAL A 18 41.02 -44.12 3.91
N GLU A 19 39.74 -44.24 3.56
CA GLU A 19 38.81 -43.10 3.55
C GLU A 19 38.64 -42.48 4.94
N GLU A 20 38.54 -43.31 5.98
CA GLU A 20 38.41 -42.84 7.36
C GLU A 20 39.67 -42.14 7.86
N LEU A 21 40.84 -42.64 7.50
CA LEU A 21 42.12 -41.98 7.77
C LEU A 21 42.21 -40.60 7.12
N VAL A 22 41.80 -40.49 5.85
CA VAL A 22 41.78 -39.20 5.13
C VAL A 22 40.73 -38.25 5.73
N ARG A 23 39.56 -38.77 6.14
CA ARG A 23 38.50 -37.99 6.81
C ARG A 23 38.98 -37.41 8.14
N HIS A 24 39.89 -38.07 8.85
CA HIS A 24 40.46 -37.60 10.11
C HIS A 24 41.75 -36.78 9.96
N CYS A 25 42.23 -36.58 8.74
CA CYS A 25 43.45 -35.81 8.50
C CYS A 25 43.14 -34.31 8.39
N ASP A 26 43.54 -33.53 9.40
CA ASP A 26 43.31 -32.08 9.46
C ASP A 26 43.90 -31.32 8.24
N ALA A 27 45.11 -31.70 7.81
CA ALA A 27 45.75 -31.08 6.65
C ALA A 27 44.99 -31.37 5.34
N CYS A 28 44.40 -32.56 5.19
CA CYS A 28 43.59 -32.90 4.04
C CYS A 28 42.23 -32.19 4.06
N ASN A 29 41.59 -32.10 5.22
CA ASN A 29 40.31 -31.41 5.40
C ASN A 29 40.45 -29.89 5.17
N ALA A 30 41.55 -29.28 5.59
CA ALA A 30 41.79 -27.84 5.42
C ALA A 30 41.90 -27.38 3.95
N VAL A 31 42.31 -28.28 3.04
CA VAL A 31 42.49 -27.99 1.60
C VAL A 31 41.40 -28.66 0.76
N GLN A 32 40.41 -29.30 1.40
CA GLN A 32 39.35 -29.99 0.69
C GLN A 32 38.55 -29.01 -0.17
N LYS A 33 38.03 -29.49 -1.32
CA LYS A 33 37.16 -28.66 -2.16
C LYS A 33 35.96 -28.22 -1.33
N ASN A 34 35.56 -26.96 -1.51
CA ASN A 34 34.33 -26.44 -0.93
C ASN A 34 33.17 -27.39 -1.22
N PRO A 35 32.23 -27.57 -0.26
CA PRO A 35 31.05 -28.38 -0.48
C PRO A 35 30.32 -27.90 -1.74
N SER A 36 29.64 -28.83 -2.41
CA SER A 36 28.77 -28.47 -3.52
C SER A 36 27.80 -27.37 -3.08
N ARG A 37 27.61 -26.36 -3.94
CA ARG A 37 26.67 -25.26 -3.64
C ARG A 37 25.31 -25.87 -3.30
N CYS A 38 24.86 -25.66 -2.06
CA CYS A 38 23.54 -26.08 -1.65
C CYS A 38 22.49 -25.37 -2.51
N ALA A 39 21.44 -26.08 -2.92
CA ALA A 39 20.32 -25.45 -3.58
C ALA A 39 19.74 -24.37 -2.64
N PRO A 40 19.45 -23.15 -3.13
CA PRO A 40 18.90 -22.12 -2.29
C PRO A 40 17.59 -22.62 -1.69
N THR A 41 17.55 -22.79 -0.37
CA THR A 41 16.32 -23.16 0.31
C THR A 41 15.45 -21.91 0.41
N PRO A 42 14.25 -21.89 -0.17
CA PRO A 42 13.38 -20.74 -0.07
C PRO A 42 13.01 -20.52 1.39
N TRP A 43 12.91 -19.25 1.76
CA TRP A 43 12.31 -18.85 3.01
C TRP A 43 10.96 -19.53 3.25
N PRO A 44 10.63 -19.96 4.49
CA PRO A 44 9.29 -20.43 4.80
C PRO A 44 8.27 -19.36 4.39
N ALA A 45 7.18 -19.74 3.75
CA ALA A 45 6.13 -18.79 3.38
C ALA A 45 5.70 -17.97 4.60
N ALA A 46 5.51 -16.66 4.42
CA ALA A 46 4.91 -15.84 5.46
C ALA A 46 3.45 -16.28 5.66
N GLY A 47 2.98 -16.33 6.90
CA GLY A 47 1.62 -16.75 7.25
C GLY A 47 0.58 -15.68 6.93
N GLY A 48 1.00 -14.42 6.86
CA GLY A 48 0.11 -13.29 6.59
C GLY A 48 0.81 -12.03 6.11
N PRO A 49 0.03 -11.00 5.71
CA PRO A 49 0.55 -9.72 5.26
C PRO A 49 1.37 -9.05 6.36
N TRP A 50 2.49 -8.43 5.98
CA TRP A 50 3.32 -7.62 6.87
C TRP A 50 4.00 -8.39 8.03
N GLU A 51 3.97 -9.72 8.03
CA GLU A 51 4.68 -10.51 9.03
C GLU A 51 6.20 -10.51 8.81
N ARG A 52 6.63 -10.60 7.55
CA ARG A 52 8.04 -10.62 7.17
C ARG A 52 8.33 -9.60 6.09
N VAL A 53 9.11 -8.60 6.43
CA VAL A 53 9.50 -7.53 5.53
C VAL A 53 10.99 -7.65 5.23
N HIS A 54 11.34 -7.58 3.94
CA HIS A 54 12.72 -7.47 3.50
C HIS A 54 13.05 -6.00 3.27
N ALA A 55 14.19 -5.54 3.77
CA ALA A 55 14.69 -4.19 3.61
C ALA A 55 16.09 -4.20 2.96
N ASP A 56 16.34 -3.18 2.13
CA ASP A 56 17.64 -2.93 1.52
C ASP A 56 17.81 -1.44 1.20
N LEU A 57 19.05 -1.00 1.02
CA LEU A 57 19.38 0.34 0.56
C LEU A 57 19.73 0.34 -0.93
N ALA A 58 19.08 1.23 -1.69
CA ALA A 58 19.45 1.49 -3.08
C ALA A 58 20.10 2.87 -3.22
N GLY A 59 21.30 2.90 -3.79
CA GLY A 59 21.94 4.14 -4.20
C GLY A 59 23.47 4.05 -4.23
N PRO A 60 24.14 5.18 -4.50
CA PRO A 60 23.55 6.48 -4.79
C PRO A 60 22.93 6.54 -6.20
N LEU A 61 21.68 6.98 -6.30
CA LEU A 61 20.99 7.28 -7.56
C LEU A 61 20.74 8.80 -7.60
N GLU A 62 21.33 9.49 -8.58
CA GLU A 62 21.29 10.96 -8.66
C GLU A 62 21.80 11.63 -7.36
N GLY A 63 22.81 11.04 -6.72
CA GLY A 63 23.36 11.54 -5.45
C GLY A 63 22.47 11.28 -4.22
N ARG A 64 21.41 10.48 -4.35
CA ARG A 64 20.45 10.18 -3.28
C ARG A 64 20.41 8.70 -2.94
N MET A 65 20.08 8.40 -1.69
CA MET A 65 19.96 7.04 -1.17
C MET A 65 18.51 6.76 -0.81
N TYR A 66 18.07 5.53 -1.04
CA TYR A 66 16.70 5.11 -0.82
C TYR A 66 16.68 3.88 0.07
N LEU A 67 15.77 3.85 1.04
CA LEU A 67 15.40 2.66 1.79
C LEU A 67 14.22 2.01 1.08
N LEU A 68 14.37 0.74 0.69
CA LEU A 68 13.33 -0.03 0.02
C LEU A 68 12.89 -1.17 0.93
N LEU A 69 11.59 -1.31 1.12
CA LEU A 69 10.97 -2.40 1.86
C LEU A 69 10.05 -3.18 0.93
N VAL A 70 10.02 -4.51 1.08
CA VAL A 70 9.08 -5.39 0.39
C VAL A 70 8.50 -6.39 1.37
N ASP A 71 7.17 -6.42 1.47
CA ASP A 71 6.47 -7.47 2.22
C ASP A 71 6.57 -8.82 1.50
N SER A 72 6.96 -9.86 2.23
CA SER A 72 7.12 -11.21 1.68
C SER A 72 5.81 -11.82 1.22
N PHE A 73 4.69 -11.50 1.88
CA PHE A 73 3.41 -12.12 1.59
C PHE A 73 2.70 -11.42 0.43
N SER A 74 2.43 -10.12 0.58
CA SER A 74 1.69 -9.34 -0.41
C SER A 74 2.54 -8.80 -1.55
N LYS A 75 3.87 -8.86 -1.45
CA LYS A 75 4.80 -8.17 -2.36
C LYS A 75 4.61 -6.65 -2.34
N TRP A 76 4.05 -6.09 -1.27
CA TRP A 76 3.84 -4.66 -1.16
C TRP A 76 5.17 -3.91 -1.05
N PRO A 77 5.44 -2.93 -1.95
CA PRO A 77 6.64 -2.13 -1.90
C PRO A 77 6.46 -0.84 -1.08
N GLU A 78 7.50 -0.45 -0.37
CA GLU A 78 7.71 0.90 0.15
C GLU A 78 9.08 1.44 -0.26
N ILE A 79 9.14 2.73 -0.55
CA ILE A 79 10.37 3.44 -0.93
C ILE A 79 10.41 4.75 -0.16
N CYS A 80 11.46 4.93 0.62
CA CYS A 80 11.73 6.17 1.35
C CYS A 80 13.06 6.77 0.92
N LEU A 81 13.08 8.06 0.63
CA LEU A 81 14.31 8.81 0.40
C LEU A 81 15.01 9.03 1.75
N LEU A 82 16.32 8.74 1.80
CA LEU A 82 17.16 9.04 2.94
C LEU A 82 18.04 10.25 2.63
N GLU A 83 18.06 11.21 3.55
CA GLU A 83 18.98 12.36 3.48
C GLU A 83 20.41 11.97 3.84
N ARG A 84 20.56 11.00 4.76
CA ARG A 84 21.84 10.49 5.25
C ARG A 84 21.79 8.97 5.38
N ILE A 85 22.94 8.32 5.20
CA ILE A 85 23.09 6.87 5.37
C ILE A 85 23.52 6.58 6.81
N THR A 86 22.66 6.91 7.77
CA THR A 86 22.88 6.62 9.20
C THR A 86 21.78 5.72 9.73
N SER A 87 22.07 4.99 10.81
CA SER A 87 21.08 4.15 11.50
C SER A 87 19.87 4.96 11.95
N GLU A 88 20.09 6.17 12.49
CA GLU A 88 19.03 7.10 12.91
C GLU A 88 18.08 7.45 11.75
N SER A 89 18.61 7.85 10.60
CA SER A 89 17.79 8.18 9.42
C SER A 89 17.00 6.99 8.90
N VAL A 90 17.58 5.78 8.97
CA VAL A 90 16.88 4.54 8.61
C VAL A 90 15.76 4.23 9.61
N ILE A 91 16.03 4.36 10.91
CA ILE A 91 15.04 4.15 11.96
C ILE A 91 13.86 5.11 11.82
N ASP A 92 14.11 6.40 11.54
CA ASP A 92 13.07 7.40 11.34
C ASP A 92 12.19 7.08 10.12
N ALA A 93 12.81 6.68 9.01
CA ALA A 93 12.09 6.21 7.83
C ALA A 93 11.24 4.95 8.14
N LEU A 94 11.79 3.99 8.89
CA LEU A 94 11.05 2.79 9.31
C LEU A 94 9.88 3.14 10.21
N LYS A 95 10.03 4.05 11.19
CA LYS A 95 8.93 4.52 12.05
C LYS A 95 7.80 5.12 11.22
N THR A 96 8.13 5.90 10.19
CA THR A 96 7.13 6.46 9.28
C THR A 96 6.38 5.36 8.54
N ILE A 97 7.09 4.36 8.00
CA ILE A 97 6.46 3.22 7.31
C ILE A 97 5.59 2.40 8.28
N PHE A 98 6.09 2.12 9.48
CA PHE A 98 5.37 1.34 10.49
C PHE A 98 4.13 2.06 11.02
N SER A 99 4.07 3.39 10.94
CA SER A 99 2.85 4.14 11.26
C SER A 99 1.69 3.85 10.29
N HIS A 100 1.97 3.41 9.07
CA HIS A 100 0.95 3.10 8.07
C HIS A 100 0.49 1.64 8.12
N HIS A 101 1.41 0.71 8.38
CA HIS A 101 1.16 -0.73 8.24
C HIS A 101 1.20 -1.51 9.56
N GLY A 102 1.74 -0.89 10.61
CA GLY A 102 2.13 -1.56 11.84
C GLY A 102 3.58 -2.04 11.82
N VAL A 103 3.99 -2.63 12.94
CA VAL A 103 5.33 -3.19 13.16
C VAL A 103 5.35 -4.64 12.67
N PRO A 104 6.33 -5.05 11.83
CA PRO A 104 6.43 -6.43 11.36
C PRO A 104 6.99 -7.37 12.45
N LEU A 105 6.64 -8.66 12.36
CA LEU A 105 7.20 -9.68 13.27
C LEU A 105 8.68 -9.94 12.97
N VAL A 106 9.05 -9.90 11.69
CA VAL A 106 10.38 -10.21 11.20
C VAL A 106 10.82 -9.15 10.21
N LEU A 107 12.00 -8.57 10.44
CA LEU A 107 12.67 -7.69 9.49
C LEU A 107 13.94 -8.37 9.01
N VAL A 108 14.07 -8.55 7.69
CA VAL A 108 15.24 -9.15 7.05
C VAL A 108 16.04 -8.06 6.34
N THR A 109 17.32 -7.94 6.65
CA THR A 109 18.22 -6.94 6.02
C THR A 109 19.54 -7.59 5.59
N ASP A 110 20.36 -6.83 4.86
CA ASP A 110 21.77 -7.16 4.69
C ASP A 110 22.58 -6.82 5.95
N ASN A 111 23.90 -7.07 5.91
CA ASN A 111 24.84 -6.72 6.97
C ASN A 111 25.35 -5.27 6.87
N GLY A 112 24.56 -4.36 6.31
CA GLY A 112 24.91 -2.94 6.26
C GLY A 112 25.11 -2.35 7.65
N ARG A 113 26.10 -1.44 7.80
CA ARG A 113 26.46 -0.84 9.11
C ARG A 113 25.26 -0.18 9.81
N GLN A 114 24.34 0.39 9.04
CA GLN A 114 23.11 1.00 9.51
C GLN A 114 22.16 0.00 10.20
N PHE A 115 22.15 -1.26 9.76
CA PHE A 115 21.28 -2.31 10.30
C PHE A 115 21.93 -3.11 11.43
N VAL A 116 23.28 -3.10 11.52
CA VAL A 116 24.03 -3.85 12.56
C VAL A 116 24.37 -2.98 13.78
N SER A 117 24.01 -1.69 13.75
CA SER A 117 24.27 -0.78 14.88
C SER A 117 23.51 -1.15 16.16
N SER A 118 24.07 -0.81 17.31
CA SER A 118 23.44 -1.01 18.62
C SER A 118 22.09 -0.28 18.72
N GLU A 119 22.01 0.93 18.17
CA GLU A 119 20.78 1.72 18.08
C GLU A 119 19.68 0.99 17.30
N PHE A 120 20.03 0.37 16.17
CA PHE A 120 19.08 -0.40 15.36
C PHE A 120 18.63 -1.67 16.08
N ALA A 121 19.55 -2.38 16.73
CA ALA A 121 19.22 -3.56 17.53
C ALA A 121 18.27 -3.21 18.70
N LEU A 122 18.49 -2.08 19.37
CA LEU A 122 17.60 -1.56 20.42
C LEU A 122 16.23 -1.18 19.85
N PHE A 123 16.19 -0.51 18.70
CA PHE A 123 14.94 -0.19 18.00
C PHE A 123 14.13 -1.45 17.66
N CYS A 124 14.76 -2.48 17.10
CA CYS A 124 14.08 -3.74 16.81
C CYS A 124 13.58 -4.42 18.09
N SER A 125 14.42 -4.52 19.12
CA SER A 125 14.08 -5.19 20.39
C SER A 125 12.93 -4.49 21.12
N SER A 126 12.96 -3.16 21.21
CA SER A 126 11.91 -2.34 21.83
C SER A 126 10.55 -2.44 21.13
N ASN A 127 10.54 -2.75 19.84
CA ASN A 127 9.32 -2.93 19.05
C ASN A 127 8.94 -4.42 18.90
N GLY A 128 9.66 -5.35 19.54
CA GLY A 128 9.40 -6.78 19.42
C GLY A 128 9.68 -7.36 18.03
N ILE A 129 10.52 -6.69 17.23
CA ILE A 129 10.88 -7.10 15.87
C ILE A 129 12.01 -8.11 15.95
N ARG A 130 11.82 -9.30 15.38
CA ARG A 130 12.92 -10.24 15.15
C ARG A 130 13.73 -9.81 13.92
N HIS A 131 14.84 -9.13 14.15
CA HIS A 131 15.77 -8.73 13.10
C HIS A 131 16.65 -9.91 12.67
N MET A 132 16.69 -10.20 11.37
CA MET A 132 17.54 -11.24 10.78
C MET A 132 18.43 -10.61 9.69
N CYS A 133 19.73 -10.78 9.83
CA CYS A 133 20.67 -10.40 8.78
C CYS A 133 20.96 -11.59 7.86
N THR A 134 21.09 -11.33 6.57
CA THR A 134 21.57 -12.37 5.63
C THR A 134 23.01 -12.75 5.94
N ALA A 135 23.35 -14.03 5.82
CA ALA A 135 24.73 -14.47 6.02
C ALA A 135 25.65 -13.80 4.98
N PRO A 136 26.89 -13.39 5.35
CA PRO A 136 27.88 -12.93 4.41
C PRO A 136 28.03 -13.93 3.25
N TYR A 137 28.08 -13.45 2.01
CA TYR A 137 28.16 -14.27 0.79
C TYR A 137 26.92 -15.11 0.44
N MET A 138 25.77 -14.89 1.10
CA MET A 138 24.47 -15.49 0.74
C MET A 138 23.40 -14.45 0.36
N PRO A 139 23.63 -13.63 -0.71
CA PRO A 139 22.68 -12.58 -1.15
C PRO A 139 21.31 -13.15 -1.55
N GLN A 140 21.27 -14.43 -1.94
CA GLN A 140 20.04 -15.15 -2.27
C GLN A 140 18.97 -15.08 -1.17
N SER A 141 19.38 -14.92 0.09
CA SER A 141 18.48 -14.78 1.24
C SER A 141 17.73 -13.44 1.27
N ASN A 142 18.23 -12.37 0.64
CA ASN A 142 17.51 -11.09 0.50
C ASN A 142 17.00 -10.86 -0.93
N GLY A 143 17.00 -11.90 -1.78
CA GLY A 143 16.76 -11.76 -3.21
C GLY A 143 15.42 -11.13 -3.61
N GLN A 144 14.42 -11.08 -2.71
CA GLN A 144 13.15 -10.41 -2.97
C GLN A 144 13.31 -8.89 -3.09
N VAL A 145 13.96 -8.27 -2.10
CA VAL A 145 14.18 -6.82 -2.11
C VAL A 145 15.26 -6.44 -3.12
N GLU A 146 16.28 -7.29 -3.34
CA GLU A 146 17.29 -7.05 -4.39
C GLU A 146 16.65 -6.97 -5.79
N ARG A 147 15.76 -7.90 -6.13
CA ARG A 147 14.99 -7.85 -7.40
C ARG A 147 14.13 -6.61 -7.49
N PHE A 148 13.56 -6.17 -6.37
CA PHE A 148 12.78 -4.96 -6.32
C PHE A 148 13.65 -3.71 -6.51
N VAL A 149 14.84 -3.65 -5.91
CA VAL A 149 15.85 -2.59 -6.11
C VAL A 149 16.22 -2.49 -7.59
N ASP A 150 16.46 -3.62 -8.27
CA ASP A 150 16.76 -3.63 -9.71
C ASP A 150 15.58 -3.12 -10.54
N THR A 151 14.37 -3.56 -10.20
CA THR A 151 13.13 -3.09 -10.86
C THR A 151 12.95 -1.58 -10.68
N PHE A 152 13.20 -1.08 -9.47
CA PHE A 152 13.15 0.34 -9.13
C PHE A 152 14.17 1.16 -9.91
N LYS A 153 15.44 0.71 -9.94
CA LYS A 153 16.50 1.36 -10.73
C LYS A 153 16.13 1.47 -12.21
N ARG A 154 15.63 0.38 -12.80
CA ARG A 154 15.18 0.37 -14.21
C ARG A 154 14.00 1.30 -14.46
N ALA A 155 13.08 1.41 -13.51
CA ALA A 155 11.95 2.34 -13.61
C ALA A 155 12.42 3.79 -13.61
N LEU A 156 13.35 4.15 -12.71
CA LEU A 156 13.94 5.49 -12.68
C LEU A 156 14.74 5.81 -13.95
N SER A 157 15.48 4.85 -14.51
CA SER A 157 16.20 5.05 -15.77
C SER A 157 15.29 5.31 -16.98
N LYS A 158 14.00 4.97 -16.89
CA LYS A 158 13.00 5.18 -17.94
C LYS A 158 12.18 6.46 -17.76
N ARG A 159 12.61 7.38 -16.88
CA ARG A 159 11.89 8.63 -16.65
C ARG A 159 11.76 9.44 -17.95
N THR A 160 10.62 10.10 -18.13
CA THR A 160 10.41 11.02 -19.25
C THR A 160 11.14 12.34 -18.99
N GLU A 161 11.56 13.03 -20.06
CA GLU A 161 12.13 14.36 -19.96
C GLU A 161 11.17 15.33 -19.23
N GLY A 162 11.69 16.08 -18.26
CA GLY A 162 10.90 17.00 -17.43
C GLY A 162 10.20 16.37 -16.21
N GLN A 163 10.15 15.04 -16.07
CA GLN A 163 9.56 14.39 -14.90
C GLN A 163 10.49 14.46 -13.68
N THR A 164 9.95 14.87 -12.52
CA THR A 164 10.73 14.86 -11.26
C THR A 164 10.92 13.43 -10.73
N THR A 165 12.03 13.16 -10.06
CA THR A 165 12.31 11.85 -9.45
C THR A 165 11.20 11.44 -8.47
N ARG A 166 10.64 12.39 -7.71
CA ARG A 166 9.53 12.14 -6.76
C ARG A 166 8.26 11.68 -7.47
N ASP A 167 7.91 12.30 -8.60
CA ASP A 167 6.70 11.93 -9.33
C ASP A 167 6.86 10.59 -10.05
N CYS A 168 8.06 10.32 -10.58
CA CYS A 168 8.40 9.00 -11.12
C CYS A 168 8.23 7.89 -10.06
N ILE A 169 8.72 8.09 -8.83
CA ILE A 169 8.55 7.14 -7.73
C ILE A 169 7.07 6.92 -7.39
N ARG A 170 6.27 7.99 -7.30
CA ARG A 170 4.84 7.91 -6.99
C ARG A 170 4.07 7.11 -8.05
N GLU A 171 4.36 7.39 -9.32
CA GLU A 171 3.76 6.69 -10.45
C GLU A 171 4.19 5.23 -10.50
N PHE A 172 5.47 4.96 -10.26
CA PHE A 172 6.01 3.61 -10.17
C PHE A 172 5.33 2.80 -9.06
N LEU A 173 5.24 3.34 -7.84
CA LEU A 173 4.58 2.68 -6.71
C LEU A 173 3.10 2.41 -7.01
N MET A 174 2.38 3.39 -7.57
CA MET A 174 0.97 3.21 -7.96
C MET A 174 0.80 2.05 -8.94
N ARG A 175 1.61 2.02 -10.00
CA ARG A 175 1.57 0.94 -11.00
C ARG A 175 1.95 -0.41 -10.40
N TYR A 176 3.01 -0.48 -9.62
CA TYR A 176 3.46 -1.73 -9.01
C TYR A 176 2.38 -2.30 -8.07
N ARG A 177 1.78 -1.46 -7.21
CA ARG A 177 0.76 -1.88 -6.24
C ARG A 177 -0.54 -2.35 -6.91
N SER A 178 -0.83 -1.91 -8.13
CA SER A 178 -2.02 -2.28 -8.90
C SER A 178 -1.78 -3.33 -10.00
N THR A 179 -0.55 -3.80 -10.19
CA THR A 179 -0.21 -4.80 -11.21
C THR A 179 -0.16 -6.19 -10.58
N PRO A 180 -0.80 -7.22 -11.17
CA PRO A 180 -0.71 -8.60 -10.68
C PRO A 180 0.75 -9.07 -10.64
N HIS A 181 1.17 -9.63 -9.52
CA HIS A 181 2.53 -10.14 -9.37
C HIS A 181 2.58 -11.63 -9.77
N PRO A 182 3.55 -12.09 -10.58
CA PRO A 182 3.58 -13.47 -11.10
C PRO A 182 3.55 -14.56 -10.03
N THR A 183 4.14 -14.30 -8.86
CA THR A 183 4.19 -15.27 -7.75
C THR A 183 2.86 -15.40 -7.00
N THR A 184 2.06 -14.33 -6.91
CA THR A 184 0.82 -14.31 -6.11
C THR A 184 -0.43 -14.36 -7.00
N GLU A 185 -0.29 -14.11 -8.29
CA GLU A 185 -1.35 -13.93 -9.31
C GLU A 185 -2.35 -12.79 -9.00
N CYS A 186 -2.32 -12.24 -7.78
CA CYS A 186 -3.05 -11.09 -7.30
C CYS A 186 -2.16 -9.84 -7.28
N THR A 187 -2.79 -8.67 -7.22
CA THR A 187 -2.07 -7.40 -7.01
C THR A 187 -1.61 -7.26 -5.56
N PRO A 188 -0.50 -6.55 -5.28
CA PRO A 188 -0.09 -6.28 -3.91
C PRO A 188 -1.17 -5.57 -3.08
N SER A 189 -1.96 -4.70 -3.70
CA SER A 189 -3.08 -4.03 -3.03
C SER A 189 -4.19 -4.98 -2.57
N GLU A 190 -4.53 -5.98 -3.38
CA GLU A 190 -5.52 -6.99 -2.98
C GLU A 190 -5.00 -7.87 -1.86
N MET A 191 -3.71 -8.23 -1.91
CA MET A 191 -3.11 -9.10 -0.91
C MET A 191 -3.02 -8.42 0.46
N LEU A 192 -2.54 -7.17 0.50
CA LEU A 192 -2.36 -6.41 1.74
C LEU A 192 -3.64 -5.74 2.23
N MET A 193 -4.32 -4.97 1.37
CA MET A 193 -5.45 -4.12 1.76
C MET A 193 -6.82 -4.79 1.54
N LYS A 194 -6.86 -6.00 0.96
CA LYS A 194 -8.09 -6.70 0.56
C LYS A 194 -8.99 -5.87 -0.36
N ARG A 195 -8.41 -4.93 -1.11
CA ARG A 195 -9.10 -4.10 -2.11
C ARG A 195 -8.16 -3.75 -3.26
N ARG A 196 -8.72 -3.57 -4.45
CA ARG A 196 -7.98 -2.98 -5.58
C ARG A 196 -7.81 -1.48 -5.37
N ILE A 197 -6.63 -0.96 -5.66
CA ILE A 197 -6.42 0.47 -5.80
C ILE A 197 -7.05 0.92 -7.12
N ARG A 198 -7.91 1.94 -7.04
CA ARG A 198 -8.50 2.56 -8.23
C ARG A 198 -7.43 3.37 -8.97
N THR A 199 -7.32 3.11 -10.26
CA THR A 199 -6.46 3.77 -11.22
C THR A 199 -7.30 4.51 -12.28
N VAL A 200 -6.63 5.24 -13.17
CA VAL A 200 -7.31 5.88 -14.32
C VAL A 200 -7.87 4.82 -15.28
N LEU A 201 -7.24 3.65 -15.38
CA LEU A 201 -7.71 2.56 -16.25
C LEU A 201 -9.08 2.01 -15.81
N ASP A 202 -9.43 2.13 -14.54
CA ASP A 202 -10.77 1.77 -14.04
C ASP A 202 -11.88 2.65 -14.62
N LEU A 203 -11.57 3.80 -15.23
CA LEU A 203 -12.55 4.60 -15.97
C LEU A 203 -13.02 3.91 -17.26
N MET A 204 -12.23 2.98 -17.81
CA MET A 204 -12.60 2.20 -18.99
C MET A 204 -13.64 1.11 -18.67
N ILE A 205 -13.79 0.76 -17.39
CA ILE A 205 -14.82 -0.18 -16.94
C ILE A 205 -16.09 0.63 -16.71
N PRO A 206 -17.17 0.42 -17.48
CA PRO A 206 -18.45 1.07 -17.21
C PRO A 206 -18.84 0.78 -15.76
N ARG A 207 -19.18 1.81 -14.98
CA ARG A 207 -19.61 1.63 -13.60
C ARG A 207 -20.95 0.89 -13.58
N GLY A 208 -20.87 -0.43 -13.58
CA GLY A 208 -22.01 -1.34 -13.57
C GLY A 208 -22.57 -1.49 -12.17
N ASN A 209 -23.76 -0.93 -11.98
CA ASN A 209 -24.70 -1.13 -10.88
C ASN A 209 -24.32 -0.58 -9.49
N GLU A 210 -25.01 0.51 -9.15
CA GLU A 210 -25.34 1.05 -7.82
C GLU A 210 -25.88 0.02 -6.80
N LYS A 211 -25.88 -1.28 -7.10
CA LYS A 211 -26.37 -2.36 -6.24
C LYS A 211 -25.53 -2.55 -4.97
N VAL A 212 -24.23 -2.21 -4.98
CA VAL A 212 -23.39 -2.29 -3.76
C VAL A 212 -23.70 -1.14 -2.78
N LEU A 213 -24.12 0.03 -3.27
CA LEU A 213 -24.63 1.11 -2.42
C LEU A 213 -25.98 0.74 -1.77
N LYS A 214 -26.83 -0.03 -2.47
CA LYS A 214 -28.11 -0.50 -1.93
C LYS A 214 -27.96 -1.47 -0.75
N ASN A 215 -26.87 -2.24 -0.66
CA ASN A 215 -26.65 -3.14 0.47
C ASN A 215 -26.16 -2.44 1.75
N ARG A 216 -25.49 -1.28 1.65
CA ARG A 216 -25.19 -0.45 2.85
C ARG A 216 -26.43 0.22 3.43
N HIS A 217 -27.43 0.52 2.60
CA HIS A 217 -28.72 1.03 3.07
C HIS A 217 -29.57 0.01 3.82
N ARG A 218 -29.21 -1.28 3.84
CA ARG A 218 -29.98 -2.31 4.56
C ARG A 218 -29.54 -2.50 6.01
N THR A 219 -28.31 -2.11 6.36
CA THR A 219 -27.76 -2.27 7.73
C THR A 219 -27.63 -0.96 8.51
N GLU A 220 -27.90 0.19 7.89
CA GLU A 220 -28.12 1.47 8.56
C GLU A 220 -29.54 1.99 8.33
N ALA A 221 -30.54 1.12 8.53
CA ALA A 221 -31.84 1.58 8.99
C ALA A 221 -31.71 2.08 10.45
N ALA A 222 -30.83 3.06 10.67
CA ALA A 222 -30.99 3.97 11.77
C ALA A 222 -32.39 4.56 11.57
N LYS A 223 -33.29 4.27 12.51
CA LYS A 223 -34.62 4.87 12.58
C LYS A 223 -34.47 6.34 12.21
N PRO A 224 -35.16 6.86 11.16
CA PRO A 224 -35.07 8.28 10.86
C PRO A 224 -35.42 9.03 12.14
N ALA A 225 -34.51 9.89 12.59
CA ALA A 225 -34.80 10.80 13.68
C ALA A 225 -36.14 11.49 13.37
N PRO A 226 -37.04 11.69 14.35
CA PRO A 226 -38.35 12.28 14.10
C PRO A 226 -38.14 13.76 13.72
N GLY A 227 -38.01 14.02 12.42
CA GLY A 227 -37.81 15.33 11.84
C GLY A 227 -38.20 15.32 10.38
N LYS A 228 -38.95 16.34 9.94
CA LYS A 228 -39.36 16.52 8.53
C LYS A 228 -38.11 16.54 7.64
N VAL A 229 -37.90 15.49 6.85
CA VAL A 229 -36.89 15.48 5.79
C VAL A 229 -37.42 16.34 4.65
N ASN A 230 -36.92 17.57 4.55
CA ASN A 230 -37.25 18.46 3.44
C ASN A 230 -36.59 17.92 2.16
N THR A 231 -37.38 17.24 1.34
CA THR A 231 -36.98 16.79 0.01
C THR A 231 -37.53 17.76 -1.02
N PHE A 232 -36.71 18.14 -1.98
CA PHE A 232 -37.09 19.09 -3.03
C PHE A 232 -36.89 18.50 -4.41
N CYS A 233 -37.72 18.88 -5.37
CA CYS A 233 -37.65 18.39 -6.75
C CYS A 233 -36.86 19.35 -7.64
N VAL A 234 -36.21 18.81 -8.68
CA VAL A 234 -35.62 19.62 -9.76
C VAL A 234 -36.73 20.43 -10.44
N GLY A 235 -36.50 21.71 -10.66
CA GLY A 235 -37.47 22.69 -11.14
C GLY A 235 -38.31 23.37 -10.05
N GLN A 236 -38.25 22.91 -8.80
CA GLN A 236 -39.04 23.50 -7.71
C GLN A 236 -38.49 24.88 -7.31
N ALA A 237 -39.39 25.85 -7.17
CA ALA A 237 -39.06 27.15 -6.59
C ALA A 237 -38.83 27.00 -5.08
N VAL A 238 -37.67 27.44 -4.61
CA VAL A 238 -37.23 27.37 -3.22
C VAL A 238 -36.62 28.69 -2.78
N TRP A 239 -36.72 28.99 -1.49
CA TRP A 239 -35.93 30.02 -0.85
C TRP A 239 -34.60 29.42 -0.44
N ALA A 240 -33.49 29.98 -0.92
CA ALA A 240 -32.13 29.59 -0.54
C ALA A 240 -31.48 30.67 0.33
N ARG A 241 -30.72 30.26 1.35
CA ARG A 241 -29.92 31.22 2.13
C ARG A 241 -28.79 31.80 1.29
N ASP A 242 -28.70 33.13 1.29
CA ASP A 242 -27.59 33.88 0.74
C ASP A 242 -26.56 34.16 1.84
N TYR A 243 -25.41 33.51 1.76
CA TYR A 243 -24.32 33.71 2.73
C TYR A 243 -23.43 34.92 2.40
N THR A 244 -23.63 35.58 1.26
CA THR A 244 -22.80 36.71 0.82
C THR A 244 -23.18 38.02 1.52
N LYS A 245 -24.39 38.12 2.06
CA LYS A 245 -24.88 39.30 2.78
C LYS A 245 -24.91 39.06 4.31
N PRO A 246 -24.59 40.08 5.12
CA PRO A 246 -24.76 40.00 6.57
C PRO A 246 -26.23 39.73 6.92
N GLY A 247 -26.47 38.86 7.89
CA GLY A 247 -27.82 38.41 8.27
C GLY A 247 -28.38 37.25 7.45
N HIS A 248 -27.65 36.78 6.44
CA HIS A 248 -27.97 35.60 5.63
C HIS A 248 -29.42 35.55 5.11
N PRO A 249 -29.84 36.55 4.31
CA PRO A 249 -31.22 36.65 3.85
C PRO A 249 -31.61 35.46 2.97
N TRP A 250 -32.91 35.16 2.94
CA TRP A 250 -33.48 34.15 2.06
C TRP A 250 -33.74 34.77 0.69
N VAL A 251 -33.19 34.18 -0.37
CA VAL A 251 -33.36 34.63 -1.74
C VAL A 251 -34.09 33.54 -2.53
N LYS A 252 -35.03 33.93 -3.39
CA LYS A 252 -35.82 32.99 -4.17
C LYS A 252 -34.98 32.46 -5.33
N GLY A 253 -35.04 31.15 -5.55
CA GLY A 253 -34.39 30.48 -6.66
C GLY A 253 -35.14 29.23 -7.09
N SER A 254 -34.61 28.52 -8.07
CA SER A 254 -35.15 27.24 -8.55
C SER A 254 -34.09 26.15 -8.49
N ILE A 255 -34.49 24.94 -8.12
CA ILE A 255 -33.54 23.82 -8.07
C ILE A 255 -33.22 23.36 -9.48
N VAL A 256 -31.94 23.34 -9.85
CA VAL A 256 -31.46 22.87 -11.14
C VAL A 256 -31.09 21.40 -11.09
N GLN A 257 -30.45 20.98 -9.99
CA GLN A 257 -29.92 19.63 -9.87
C GLN A 257 -29.89 19.20 -8.41
N ARG A 258 -30.08 17.89 -8.18
CA ARG A 258 -29.88 17.26 -6.87
C ARG A 258 -28.59 16.45 -6.89
N ASP A 259 -27.67 16.80 -5.99
CA ASP A 259 -26.37 16.13 -5.83
C ASP A 259 -26.39 15.26 -4.56
N GLY A 260 -26.83 14.00 -4.71
CA GLY A 260 -26.97 13.07 -3.58
C GLY A 260 -28.25 13.32 -2.77
N ASN A 261 -28.24 12.96 -1.48
CA ASN A 261 -29.48 12.92 -0.71
C ASN A 261 -29.94 14.28 -0.19
N VAL A 262 -29.02 15.18 0.15
CA VAL A 262 -29.31 16.41 0.91
C VAL A 262 -28.70 17.68 0.31
N ILE A 263 -27.94 17.57 -0.78
CA ILE A 263 -27.31 18.71 -1.44
C ILE A 263 -28.03 19.00 -2.75
N TYR A 264 -28.32 20.27 -2.99
CA TYR A 264 -29.04 20.76 -4.16
C TYR A 264 -28.26 21.93 -4.78
N VAL A 265 -28.32 22.02 -6.10
CA VAL A 265 -27.85 23.17 -6.87
C VAL A 265 -29.07 24.03 -7.19
N VAL A 266 -29.05 25.28 -6.75
CA VAL A 266 -30.13 26.26 -6.90
C VAL A 266 -29.67 27.38 -7.82
N ASN A 267 -30.48 27.72 -8.81
CA ASN A 267 -30.29 28.92 -9.63
C ASN A 267 -30.99 30.10 -8.95
N VAL A 268 -30.22 31.13 -8.63
CA VAL A 268 -30.68 32.40 -8.08
C VAL A 268 -30.20 33.50 -9.02
N ASP A 269 -31.13 34.13 -9.74
CA ASP A 269 -30.87 35.23 -10.68
C ASP A 269 -29.71 34.96 -11.67
N GLY A 270 -29.60 33.73 -12.16
CA GLY A 270 -28.55 33.31 -13.11
C GLY A 270 -27.29 32.72 -12.47
N ASN A 271 -27.14 32.81 -11.14
CA ASN A 271 -26.01 32.24 -10.41
C ASN A 271 -26.34 30.88 -9.79
N TRP A 272 -25.39 29.96 -9.84
CA TRP A 272 -25.58 28.59 -9.34
C TRP A 272 -25.01 28.44 -7.94
N TRP A 273 -25.88 28.17 -6.97
CA TRP A 273 -25.51 28.00 -5.57
C TRP A 273 -25.68 26.56 -5.13
N ARG A 274 -24.66 26.02 -4.47
CA ARG A 274 -24.74 24.71 -3.81
C ARG A 274 -25.24 24.87 -2.39
N ARG A 275 -26.34 24.20 -2.03
CA ARG A 275 -27.01 24.34 -0.72
C ARG A 275 -27.44 23.00 -0.15
N HIS A 276 -27.34 22.88 1.16
CA HIS A 276 -27.88 21.75 1.91
C HIS A 276 -29.41 21.90 2.08
N ALA A 277 -30.16 20.81 2.27
CA ALA A 277 -31.61 20.81 2.45
C ALA A 277 -32.08 21.76 3.58
N ASN A 278 -31.31 21.86 4.66
CA ASN A 278 -31.57 22.76 5.80
C ASN A 278 -31.39 24.25 5.47
N GLN A 279 -30.75 24.56 4.34
CA GLN A 279 -30.51 25.92 3.84
C GLN A 279 -31.52 26.30 2.74
N LEU A 280 -32.58 25.48 2.59
CA LEU A 280 -33.66 25.66 1.62
C LEU A 280 -35.01 25.66 2.33
N ARG A 281 -35.95 26.47 1.83
CA ARG A 281 -37.37 26.44 2.25
C ARG A 281 -38.27 26.38 1.03
N THR A 282 -39.40 25.70 1.15
CA THR A 282 -40.44 25.70 0.12
C THR A 282 -41.06 27.09 0.02
N VAL A 283 -41.31 27.57 -1.20
CA VAL A 283 -42.18 28.72 -1.41
C VAL A 283 -43.61 28.22 -1.16
N GLU A 284 -44.25 28.62 -0.05
CA GLU A 284 -45.65 28.25 0.22
C GLU A 284 -46.53 28.70 -0.95
N LYS A 285 -47.40 27.80 -1.44
CA LYS A 285 -48.45 28.16 -2.39
C LYS A 285 -49.49 28.97 -1.60
N ASN A 286 -49.67 30.24 -1.94
CA ASN A 286 -50.84 31.01 -1.53
C ASN A 286 -52.09 30.22 -1.93
N VAL A 287 -52.79 29.66 -0.94
CA VAL A 287 -54.17 29.19 -1.10
C VAL A 287 -55.00 30.47 -1.19
N LEU A 288 -55.53 30.77 -2.37
CA LEU A 288 -56.51 31.85 -2.56
C LEU A 288 -57.72 31.58 -1.64
N PRO A 289 -58.27 32.60 -0.96
CA PRO A 289 -59.46 32.43 -0.14
C PRO A 289 -60.67 32.02 -1.01
N PRO A 290 -61.63 31.24 -0.49
CA PRO A 290 -62.80 30.82 -1.26
C PRO A 290 -63.67 32.02 -1.62
N ALA A 291 -64.04 32.12 -2.90
CA ALA A 291 -64.98 33.12 -3.40
C ALA A 291 -66.37 32.96 -2.75
N GLU A 292 -66.94 34.10 -2.36
CA GLU A 292 -68.28 34.24 -1.82
C GLU A 292 -69.34 33.61 -2.75
N ARG A 293 -70.24 32.80 -2.17
CA ARG A 293 -71.45 32.36 -2.87
C ARG A 293 -72.52 33.44 -2.69
N SER A 294 -72.78 34.19 -3.76
CA SER A 294 -73.97 35.04 -3.87
C SER A 294 -75.23 34.19 -3.81
N ALA A 295 -76.11 34.52 -2.87
CA ALA A 295 -77.47 34.01 -2.80
C ALA A 295 -78.29 34.65 -3.94
N VAL A 296 -78.93 33.81 -4.75
CA VAL A 296 -80.06 34.20 -5.60
C VAL A 296 -81.25 33.34 -5.14
N LEU A 297 -82.19 34.00 -4.49
CA LEU A 297 -83.62 33.74 -4.57
C LEU A 297 -84.27 35.02 -5.08
#